data_AF-I0V831-F1
#
_entry.id   AF-I0V831-F1
#
_cell.length_a   1.000
_cell.length_b   1.000
_cell.length_c   1.000
_cell.angle_alpha   90.00
_cell.angle_beta   90.00
_cell.angle_gamma   90.00
#
_symmetry.space_group_name_H-M   'P 1'
#
loop_
_entity.id
_entity.type
_entity.pdbx_description
1 polymer ?
#
loop_
_entity_poly.entity_id
_entity_poly.type
_entity_poly.pdbx_seq_one_letter_code
_entity_poly.pdbx_strand_id
1 'polypeptide(L)'
;MGAHLLGSLAWRRLPASERAWLRDEALRTINSLASPMVPVNAEILLRLFDSGRLRLVTGAMKFEPSDGKFRVHGPEEFAADVVVNAVNPTAHAAPQQSEALVASLVESKSATVGEDGGLEARDERVGILGAFDSGTSFVAPSVQTLAVAAEAMAARLVSQQNRPV
;
A
#
# COMPACT_ATOMS: atom_id res chain seq x y z
N MET A 1 -14.02 -5.29 -4.16
CA MET A 1 -14.83 -4.46 -3.21
C MET A 1 -14.81 -5.01 -1.77
N GLY A 2 -15.15 -6.28 -1.53
CA GLY A 2 -15.15 -6.87 -0.17
C GLY A 2 -13.81 -6.76 0.57
N ALA A 3 -12.68 -6.95 -0.11
CA ALA A 3 -11.34 -6.81 0.48
C ALA A 3 -11.07 -5.39 1.02
N HIS A 4 -11.46 -4.33 0.29
CA HIS A 4 -11.27 -2.95 0.75
C HIS A 4 -12.19 -2.53 1.90
N LEU A 5 -13.34 -3.22 2.06
CA LEU A 5 -14.32 -2.93 3.11
C LEU A 5 -14.02 -3.70 4.39
N LEU A 6 -13.74 -5.00 4.27
CA LEU A 6 -13.63 -5.94 5.39
C LEU A 6 -12.21 -6.44 5.64
N GLY A 7 -11.28 -6.22 4.72
CA GLY A 7 -9.92 -6.78 4.78
C GLY A 7 -9.20 -6.41 6.07
N SER A 8 -9.21 -5.14 6.46
CA SER A 8 -8.57 -4.69 7.72
C SER A 8 -9.29 -5.20 8.97
N LEU A 9 -10.61 -5.43 8.92
CA LEU A 9 -11.34 -6.02 10.04
C LEU A 9 -10.97 -7.49 10.23
N ALA A 10 -10.93 -8.26 9.13
CA ALA A 10 -10.51 -9.65 9.13
C ALA A 10 -9.04 -9.79 9.54
N TRP A 11 -8.16 -8.93 9.00
CA TRP A 11 -6.72 -8.92 9.26
C TRP A 11 -6.39 -8.96 10.76
N ARG A 12 -7.02 -8.09 11.55
CA ARG A 12 -6.82 -8.04 13.02
C ARG A 12 -7.23 -9.30 13.77
N ARG A 13 -8.02 -10.19 13.14
CA ARG A 13 -8.47 -11.46 13.74
C ARG A 13 -7.64 -12.66 13.31
N LEU A 14 -6.79 -12.49 12.29
CA LEU A 14 -5.94 -13.57 11.79
C LEU A 14 -4.70 -13.74 12.69
N PRO A 15 -4.27 -14.99 12.95
CA PRO A 15 -2.95 -15.28 13.52
C PRO A 15 -1.81 -14.70 12.67
N ALA A 16 -0.68 -14.38 13.31
CA ALA A 16 0.49 -13.80 12.63
C ALA A 16 1.00 -14.65 11.45
N SER A 17 0.98 -15.98 11.59
CA SER A 17 1.38 -16.91 10.51
C SER A 17 0.47 -16.82 9.28
N GLU A 18 -0.83 -16.64 9.47
CA GLU A 18 -1.79 -16.48 8.38
C GLU A 18 -1.63 -15.11 7.71
N ARG A 19 -1.39 -14.06 8.50
CA ARG A 19 -1.10 -12.72 7.98
C ARG A 19 0.18 -12.72 7.12
N ALA A 20 1.23 -13.39 7.59
CA ALA A 20 2.47 -13.57 6.84
C ALA A 20 2.22 -14.32 5.52
N TRP A 21 1.54 -15.47 5.56
CA TRP A 21 1.22 -16.22 4.34
C TRP A 21 0.41 -15.40 3.33
N LEU A 22 -0.60 -14.64 3.78
CA LEU A 22 -1.41 -13.80 2.90
C LEU A 22 -0.57 -12.70 2.22
N ARG A 23 0.39 -12.12 2.94
CA ARG A 23 1.28 -11.05 2.46
C ARG A 23 2.39 -11.58 1.56
N ASP A 24 2.94 -12.75 1.84
CA ASP A 24 4.16 -13.22 1.17
C ASP A 24 3.80 -14.12 -0.02
N GLU A 25 2.78 -14.97 0.13
CA GLU A 25 2.42 -15.98 -0.87
C GLU A 25 1.18 -15.60 -1.69
N ALA A 26 0.16 -15.02 -1.04
CA ALA A 26 -1.14 -14.76 -1.68
C ALA A 26 -1.33 -13.32 -2.20
N LEU A 27 -0.35 -12.42 -1.99
CA LEU A 27 -0.45 -10.99 -2.27
C LEU A 27 -0.93 -10.69 -3.69
N ARG A 28 -0.34 -11.33 -4.70
CA ARG A 28 -0.70 -11.10 -6.10
C ARG A 28 -2.15 -11.47 -6.37
N THR A 29 -2.59 -12.61 -5.86
CA THR A 29 -3.97 -13.11 -6.02
C THR A 29 -4.96 -12.16 -5.35
N ILE A 30 -4.68 -11.75 -4.11
CA ILE A 30 -5.55 -10.86 -3.36
C ILE A 30 -5.63 -9.48 -4.00
N ASN A 31 -4.51 -8.90 -4.44
CA ASN A 31 -4.51 -7.62 -5.13
C ASN A 31 -5.29 -7.67 -6.45
N SER A 32 -5.21 -8.77 -7.20
CA SER A 32 -5.97 -8.96 -8.44
C SER A 32 -7.48 -9.02 -8.20
N LEU A 33 -7.91 -9.58 -7.06
CA LEU A 33 -9.32 -9.65 -6.66
C LEU A 33 -9.83 -8.36 -6.01
N ALA A 34 -8.98 -7.66 -5.27
CA ALA A 34 -9.31 -6.42 -4.58
C ALA A 34 -9.54 -5.28 -5.60
N SER A 35 -8.65 -5.20 -6.59
CA SER A 35 -8.57 -4.13 -7.58
C SER A 35 -8.55 -4.71 -8.99
N PRO A 36 -9.66 -5.32 -9.47
CA PRO A 36 -9.71 -5.85 -10.82
C PRO A 36 -9.54 -4.72 -11.83
N MET A 37 -8.82 -5.00 -12.91
CA MET A 37 -8.69 -4.08 -14.03
C MET A 37 -10.08 -3.74 -14.59
N VAL A 38 -10.34 -2.46 -14.87
CA VAL A 38 -11.58 -2.05 -15.51
C VAL A 38 -11.67 -2.72 -16.89
N PRO A 39 -12.79 -3.36 -17.27
CA PRO A 39 -12.89 -4.13 -18.51
C PRO A 39 -12.46 -3.38 -19.77
N VAL A 40 -12.78 -2.08 -19.88
CA VAL A 40 -12.37 -1.26 -21.03
C VAL A 40 -10.85 -1.13 -21.16
N ASN A 41 -10.13 -1.05 -20.04
CA ASN A 41 -8.66 -1.01 -20.04
C ASN A 41 -8.10 -2.36 -20.50
N ALA A 42 -8.72 -3.47 -20.08
CA ALA A 42 -8.32 -4.81 -20.52
C ALA A 42 -8.50 -4.96 -22.03
N GLU A 43 -9.63 -4.51 -22.58
CA GLU A 43 -9.87 -4.51 -24.02
C GLU A 43 -8.81 -3.71 -24.79
N ILE A 44 -8.45 -2.52 -24.31
CA ILE A 44 -7.40 -1.69 -24.92
C ILE A 44 -6.06 -2.43 -24.93
N LEU A 45 -5.67 -3.03 -23.80
CA LEU A 45 -4.40 -3.76 -23.69
C LEU A 45 -4.36 -4.98 -24.63
N LEU A 46 -5.46 -5.73 -24.73
CA LEU A 46 -5.56 -6.86 -25.64
C LEU A 46 -5.41 -6.43 -27.10
N ARG A 47 -6.10 -5.37 -27.53
CA ARG A 47 -5.95 -4.85 -28.91
C ARG A 47 -4.53 -4.36 -29.20
N LEU A 48 -3.87 -3.71 -28.23
CA LEU A 48 -2.48 -3.29 -28.39
C LEU A 48 -1.54 -4.49 -28.50
N PHE A 49 -1.79 -5.54 -27.73
CA PHE A 49 -1.03 -6.79 -27.81
C PHE A 49 -1.22 -7.47 -29.17
N ASP A 50 -2.46 -7.65 -29.62
CA ASP A 50 -2.80 -8.28 -30.91
C ASP A 50 -2.23 -7.51 -32.11
N SER A 51 -2.15 -6.18 -32.01
CA SER A 51 -1.54 -5.32 -33.03
C SER A 51 0.00 -5.31 -33.02
N GLY A 52 0.64 -5.99 -32.07
CA GLY A 52 2.10 -5.98 -31.89
C GLY A 52 2.66 -4.69 -31.29
N ARG A 53 1.80 -3.79 -30.80
CA ARG A 53 2.19 -2.51 -30.17
C ARG A 53 2.43 -2.61 -28.67
N LEU A 54 2.02 -3.71 -28.04
CA LEU A 54 2.32 -4.02 -26.65
C LEU A 54 3.06 -5.36 -26.58
N ARG A 55 4.13 -5.38 -25.81
CA ARG A 55 4.89 -6.59 -25.51
C ARG A 55 4.92 -6.79 -24.01
N LEU A 56 4.63 -8.02 -23.56
CA LEU A 56 4.75 -8.40 -22.16
C LEU A 56 6.18 -8.88 -21.91
N VAL A 57 6.84 -8.28 -20.94
CA VAL A 57 8.18 -8.67 -20.48
C VAL A 57 8.11 -8.95 -18.99
N THR A 58 8.72 -10.05 -18.56
CA THR A 58 8.75 -10.47 -17.16
C THR A 58 10.18 -10.52 -16.66
N GLY A 59 10.39 -10.23 -15.37
CA GLY A 59 11.70 -10.36 -14.74
C GLY A 59 12.70 -9.25 -15.09
N ALA A 60 12.23 -8.05 -15.45
CA ALA A 60 13.11 -6.89 -15.50
C ALA A 60 13.64 -6.59 -14.09
N MET A 61 14.98 -6.57 -13.95
CA MET A 61 15.66 -6.46 -12.66
C MET A 61 16.33 -5.10 -12.46
N LYS A 62 16.76 -4.44 -13.54
CA LYS A 62 17.50 -3.17 -13.46
C LYS A 62 17.20 -2.27 -14.65
N PHE A 63 17.22 -0.97 -14.40
CA PHE A 63 17.04 0.09 -15.40
C PHE A 63 18.20 1.08 -15.27
N GLU A 64 18.96 1.29 -16.32
CA GLU A 64 20.13 2.18 -16.32
C GLU A 64 20.04 3.21 -17.44
N PRO A 65 20.36 4.49 -17.19
CA PRO A 65 20.48 5.46 -18.26
C PRO A 65 21.68 5.10 -19.17
N SER A 66 21.46 5.08 -20.49
CA SER A 66 22.46 4.79 -21.53
C SER A 66 22.12 5.58 -22.79
N ASP A 67 23.01 6.47 -23.22
CA ASP A 67 22.92 7.21 -24.49
C ASP A 67 21.56 7.88 -24.77
N GLY A 68 21.01 8.57 -23.77
CA GLY A 68 19.71 9.25 -23.89
C GLY A 68 18.49 8.33 -23.84
N LYS A 69 18.70 7.04 -23.56
CA LYS A 69 17.66 6.02 -23.33
C LYS A 69 17.85 5.34 -21.98
N PHE A 70 17.00 4.36 -21.69
CA PHE A 70 17.16 3.43 -20.59
C PHE A 70 17.47 2.04 -21.11
N ARG A 71 18.54 1.42 -20.61
CA ARG A 71 18.81 0.00 -20.77
C ARG A 71 18.07 -0.77 -19.68
N VAL A 72 17.28 -1.75 -20.10
CA VAL A 72 16.55 -2.66 -19.21
C VAL A 72 17.30 -3.98 -19.17
N HIS A 73 17.61 -4.44 -17.95
CA HIS A 73 18.31 -5.70 -17.70
C HIS A 73 17.35 -6.73 -17.12
N GLY A 74 17.43 -7.97 -17.59
CA GLY A 74 16.57 -9.08 -17.16
C GLY A 74 16.85 -10.33 -18.02
N PRO A 75 15.90 -11.29 -18.09
CA PRO A 75 15.99 -12.42 -19.02
C PRO A 75 16.13 -11.98 -20.48
N GLU A 76 15.62 -10.80 -20.81
CA GLU A 76 15.80 -10.15 -22.09
C GLU A 76 16.31 -8.72 -21.86
N GLU A 77 17.39 -8.35 -22.56
CA GLU A 77 17.92 -7.00 -22.56
C GLU A 77 17.34 -6.19 -23.71
N PHE A 78 16.89 -4.96 -23.42
CA PHE A 78 16.41 -4.03 -24.45
C PHE A 78 16.58 -2.58 -24.02
N ALA A 79 16.47 -1.66 -24.99
CA ALA A 79 16.48 -0.23 -24.74
C ALA A 79 15.06 0.35 -24.82
N ALA A 80 14.75 1.29 -23.94
CA ALA A 80 13.50 2.04 -23.92
C ALA A 80 13.79 3.54 -23.90
N ASP A 81 13.11 4.32 -24.74
CA ASP A 81 13.24 5.78 -24.74
C ASP A 81 12.62 6.41 -23.48
N VAL A 82 11.56 5.79 -22.94
CA VAL A 82 10.84 6.24 -21.75
C VAL A 82 10.56 5.06 -20.84
N VAL A 83 10.80 5.24 -19.54
CA VAL A 83 10.43 4.28 -18.49
C VAL A 83 9.46 4.96 -17.54
N VAL A 84 8.30 4.34 -17.32
CA VAL A 84 7.31 4.79 -16.33
C VAL A 84 7.31 3.79 -15.18
N ASN A 85 7.69 4.24 -13.98
CA ASN A 85 7.58 3.41 -12.78
C ASN A 85 6.14 3.43 -12.27
N ALA A 86 5.41 2.34 -12.52
CA ALA A 86 4.05 2.12 -12.05
C ALA A 86 3.98 1.08 -10.91
N VAL A 87 5.08 0.90 -10.16
CA VAL A 87 5.11 0.03 -8.98
C VAL A 87 4.49 0.78 -7.80
N ASN A 88 3.49 0.16 -7.16
CA ASN A 88 2.91 0.71 -5.94
C ASN A 88 3.93 0.63 -4.78
N PRO A 89 3.94 1.59 -3.85
CA PRO A 89 4.72 1.48 -2.62
C PRO A 89 4.40 0.18 -1.87
N THR A 90 5.37 -0.32 -1.11
CA THR A 90 5.12 -1.43 -0.20
C THR A 90 4.05 -1.03 0.83
N ALA A 91 3.31 -2.03 1.32
CA ALA A 91 2.31 -1.80 2.36
C ALA A 91 2.96 -1.08 3.56
N HIS A 92 2.25 -0.10 4.11
CA HIS A 92 2.68 0.72 5.24
C HIS A 92 3.93 1.59 5.01
N ALA A 93 4.42 1.73 3.77
CA ALA A 93 5.52 2.62 3.48
C ALA A 93 5.17 4.08 3.85
N ALA A 94 6.06 4.72 4.61
CA ALA A 94 6.00 6.16 4.81
C ALA A 94 6.49 6.86 3.53
N PRO A 95 5.81 7.92 3.06
CA PRO A 95 6.40 8.79 2.06
C PRO A 95 7.73 9.35 2.57
N GLN A 96 8.73 9.47 1.70
CA GLN A 96 10.06 9.93 2.07
C GLN A 96 10.03 11.28 2.82
N GLN A 97 9.14 12.19 2.41
CA GLN A 97 8.97 13.50 3.04
C GLN A 97 8.44 13.43 4.49
N SER A 98 7.87 12.29 4.88
CA SER A 98 7.30 12.06 6.22
C SER A 98 8.20 11.20 7.12
N GLU A 99 9.33 10.71 6.63
CA GLU A 99 10.24 9.82 7.39
C GLU A 99 10.69 10.46 8.72
N ALA A 100 11.09 11.74 8.69
CA ALA A 100 11.53 12.45 9.89
C ALA A 100 10.44 12.57 10.96
N LEU A 101 9.19 12.81 10.54
CA LEU A 101 8.04 12.86 11.45
C LEU A 101 7.78 11.48 12.08
N VAL A 102 7.79 10.43 11.26
CA VAL A 102 7.58 9.06 11.72
C VAL A 102 8.67 8.64 12.71
N ALA A 103 9.93 8.92 12.39
CA ALA A 103 11.06 8.66 13.27
C ALA A 103 10.90 9.37 14.62
N SER A 104 10.53 10.66 14.61
CA SER A 104 10.29 11.44 15.82
C SER A 104 9.16 10.89 16.69
N LEU A 105 8.05 10.43 16.08
CA LEU A 105 6.93 9.81 16.81
C LEU A 105 7.34 8.49 17.47
N VAL A 106 8.19 7.69 16.82
CA VAL A 106 8.69 6.43 17.36
C VAL A 106 9.74 6.68 18.45
N GLU A 107 10.67 7.59 18.23
CA GLU A 107 11.73 7.94 19.20
C GLU A 107 11.14 8.52 20.50
N SER A 108 10.14 9.39 20.36
CA SER A 108 9.39 9.94 21.50
C SER A 108 8.45 8.93 22.17
N LYS A 109 8.32 7.71 21.63
CA LYS A 109 7.39 6.67 22.06
C LYS A 109 5.91 7.08 21.97
N SER A 110 5.60 8.10 21.18
CA SER A 110 4.23 8.53 20.90
C SER A 110 3.53 7.56 19.94
N ALA A 111 4.30 6.78 19.17
CA ALA A 111 3.85 5.67 18.34
C ALA A 111 4.86 4.51 18.38
N THR A 112 4.43 3.32 17.98
CA THR A 112 5.31 2.16 17.76
C THR A 112 5.03 1.54 16.40
N VAL A 113 6.05 0.91 15.81
CA VAL A 113 5.86 0.11 14.58
C VAL A 113 5.19 -1.21 14.94
N GLY A 114 4.15 -1.58 14.20
CA GLY A 114 3.46 -2.86 14.38
C GLY A 114 4.26 -4.06 13.86
N GLU A 115 3.91 -5.26 14.30
CA GLU A 115 4.54 -6.52 13.89
C GLU A 115 4.51 -6.71 12.35
N ASP A 116 3.41 -6.31 11.72
CA ASP A 116 3.20 -6.42 10.28
C ASP A 116 3.58 -5.15 9.50
N GLY A 117 4.20 -4.18 10.18
CA GLY A 117 4.44 -2.83 9.68
C GLY A 117 3.36 -1.84 10.15
N GLY A 118 3.42 -0.63 9.61
CA GLY A 118 2.54 0.47 10.00
C GLY A 118 2.81 0.97 11.41
N LEU A 119 2.04 1.96 11.84
CA LEU A 119 2.18 2.56 13.15
C LEU A 119 0.94 2.30 14.02
N GLU A 120 1.22 2.11 15.30
CA GLU A 120 0.23 2.08 16.38
C GLU A 120 0.46 3.29 17.28
N ALA A 121 -0.58 4.09 17.52
CA ALA A 121 -0.50 5.22 18.44
C ALA A 121 -0.36 4.72 19.89
N ARG A 122 0.57 5.33 20.65
CA ARG A 122 0.74 5.12 22.09
C ARG A 122 0.33 6.34 22.91
N ASP A 123 0.39 7.51 22.30
CA ASP A 123 -0.14 8.75 22.84
C ASP A 123 -1.56 8.97 22.31
N GLU A 124 -2.50 9.24 23.21
CA GLU A 124 -3.90 9.43 22.88
C GLU A 124 -4.17 10.65 21.99
N ARG A 125 -3.26 11.62 21.97
CA ARG A 125 -3.29 12.82 21.11
C ARG A 125 -2.84 12.54 19.68
N VAL A 126 -2.24 11.36 19.44
CA VAL A 126 -1.82 10.93 18.11
C VAL A 126 -2.92 10.06 17.49
N GLY A 127 -3.29 10.42 16.26
CA GLY A 127 -4.22 9.66 15.44
C GLY A 127 -3.50 9.05 14.24
N ILE A 128 -3.75 7.78 13.97
CA ILE A 128 -3.21 7.06 12.81
C ILE A 128 -4.38 6.46 12.05
N LEU A 129 -4.47 6.75 10.75
CA LEU A 129 -5.58 6.34 9.90
C LEU A 129 -5.07 5.83 8.55
N GLY A 130 -5.87 4.98 7.92
CA GLY A 130 -5.61 4.47 6.58
C GLY A 130 -4.54 3.41 6.53
N ALA A 131 -3.93 3.24 5.35
CA ALA A 131 -2.92 2.21 5.10
C ALA A 131 -1.63 2.37 5.94
N PHE A 132 -1.55 3.41 6.77
CA PHE A 132 -0.44 3.67 7.68
C PHE A 132 -0.66 3.09 9.08
N ASP A 133 -1.89 2.71 9.42
CA ASP A 133 -2.25 2.05 10.69
C ASP A 133 -1.78 0.58 10.66
N SER A 134 -1.08 0.14 11.70
CA SER A 134 -0.58 -1.24 11.84
C SER A 134 -1.69 -2.30 11.88
N GLY A 135 -2.91 -1.90 12.21
CA GLY A 135 -4.09 -2.75 12.16
C GLY A 135 -4.70 -2.92 10.78
N THR A 136 -4.15 -2.29 9.74
CA THR A 136 -4.63 -2.45 8.36
C THR A 136 -3.92 -3.59 7.65
N SER A 137 -4.64 -4.24 6.72
CA SER A 137 -4.04 -5.20 5.80
C SER A 137 -3.15 -4.51 4.77
N PHE A 138 -2.38 -5.29 4.01
CA PHE A 138 -1.63 -4.81 2.84
C PHE A 138 -2.53 -4.26 1.70
N VAL A 139 -3.83 -4.53 1.74
CA VAL A 139 -4.83 -3.86 0.90
C VAL A 139 -5.31 -2.59 1.62
N ALA A 140 -5.12 -1.44 0.98
CA ALA A 140 -5.54 -0.16 1.54
C ALA A 140 -7.05 -0.12 1.79
N PRO A 141 -7.51 0.46 2.91
CA PRO A 141 -8.94 0.57 3.21
C PRO A 141 -9.65 1.46 2.18
N SER A 142 -10.93 1.19 1.95
CA SER A 142 -11.77 2.05 1.13
C SER A 142 -11.94 3.45 1.74
N VAL A 143 -12.31 4.44 0.92
CA VAL A 143 -12.64 5.80 1.40
C VAL A 143 -13.78 5.77 2.43
N GLN A 144 -14.74 4.87 2.26
CA GLN A 144 -15.85 4.69 3.20
C GLN A 144 -15.36 4.14 4.54
N THR A 145 -14.50 3.13 4.51
CA THR A 145 -13.86 2.58 5.72
C THR A 145 -13.04 3.65 6.44
N LEU A 146 -12.32 4.47 5.68
CA LEU A 146 -11.57 5.62 6.19
C LEU A 146 -12.48 6.67 6.84
N ALA A 147 -13.60 7.01 6.21
CA ALA A 147 -14.54 7.99 6.74
C ALA A 147 -15.11 7.55 8.09
N VAL A 148 -15.52 6.28 8.22
CA VAL A 148 -16.00 5.70 9.49
C VAL A 148 -14.91 5.73 10.56
N ALA A 149 -13.68 5.35 10.20
CA ALA A 149 -12.56 5.39 11.14
C ALA A 149 -12.22 6.83 11.58
N ALA A 150 -12.30 7.79 10.67
CA ALA A 150 -12.07 9.21 10.95
C ALA A 150 -13.14 9.79 11.89
N GLU A 151 -14.42 9.43 11.69
CA GLU A 151 -15.51 9.84 12.58
C GLU A 151 -15.29 9.31 14.01
N ALA A 152 -14.98 8.02 14.15
CA ALA A 152 -14.69 7.41 15.45
C ALA A 152 -13.48 8.06 16.14
N MET A 153 -12.43 8.40 15.38
CA MET A 153 -11.26 9.10 15.88
C MET A 153 -11.60 10.53 16.33
N ALA A 154 -12.38 11.27 15.56
CA ALA A 154 -12.80 12.62 15.90
C ALA A 154 -13.60 12.64 17.21
N ALA A 155 -14.55 11.71 17.38
CA ALA A 155 -15.31 11.57 18.62
C ALA A 155 -14.41 11.31 19.83
N ARG A 156 -13.39 10.45 19.68
CA ARG A 156 -12.40 10.18 20.73
C ARG A 156 -11.63 11.45 21.10
N LEU A 157 -11.10 12.17 20.13
CA LEU A 157 -10.33 13.40 20.36
C LEU A 157 -11.17 14.49 21.05
N VAL A 158 -12.43 14.67 20.63
CA VAL A 158 -13.35 15.64 21.26
C VAL A 158 -13.67 15.25 22.69
N SER A 159 -13.93 13.97 22.97
CA SER A 159 -14.20 13.51 24.34
C SER A 159 -13.01 13.73 25.30
N GLN A 160 -11.78 13.73 24.77
CA GLN A 160 -10.57 13.96 25.56
C GLN A 160 -10.31 15.44 25.85
N GLN A 161 -10.66 16.34 24.94
CA GLN A 161 -10.62 17.78 25.24
C GLN A 161 -11.54 18.19 26.40
N ASN A 162 -12.60 17.42 26.64
CA ASN A 162 -13.58 17.70 27.69
C ASN A 162 -13.31 16.99 29.03
N ARG A 163 -12.16 16.31 29.19
CA ARG A 163 -11.78 15.72 30.49
C ARG A 163 -11.14 16.79 31.39
N PRO A 164 -11.63 16.99 32.62
CA PRO A 164 -10.99 17.89 33.57
C PRO A 164 -9.61 17.32 33.98
N VAL A 165 -8.64 18.22 34.15
CA VAL A 165 -7.26 17.96 34.60
C VAL A 165 -7.24 17.40 36.02
#